data_AF-A0A6H1NE95-F1
#
_entry.id   AF-A0A6H1NE95-F1
#
_cell.length_a   1.000
_cell.length_b   1.000
_cell.length_c   1.000
_cell.angle_alpha   90.00
_cell.angle_beta   90.00
_cell.angle_gamma   90.00
#
_symmetry.space_group_name_H-M   'P 1'
#
loop_
_entity.id
_entity.type
_entity.pdbx_description
1 polymer ?
#
loop_
_entity_poly.entity_id
_entity_poly.type
_entity_poly.pdbx_seq_one_letter_code
_entity_poly.pdbx_strand_id
1 'polypeptide(L)'
;MREVQPVATAHLRRDETGHRRRVRRLPLVAVGALVAATAVALPQFTPDAKAATTLRGYADGRGVKIGAAVGDGPLTSDSGHTAVLDREFNSVTAENAMKWDALEPTRGSFNWAAADRLVAHASAHNQGVRGHTLAWYAQLPSWLKNGNFSASELNTILKGHIGTKVGRYKGKVYAWDVVNEAFSGDGSMRGSLWPTKLGTGYIANALRWAHAADPAANLKRFSDLGLEVSVTELDVRIPLPASSAQQSADYKPASLNPNE
;
A
#
# COMPACT_ATOMS: atom_id res chain seq x y z
N MET A 1 33.05 25.93 39.75
CA MET A 1 33.69 25.28 40.91
C MET A 1 32.69 24.27 41.44
N ARG A 2 32.97 22.97 41.26
CA ARG A 2 33.08 21.93 42.32
C ARG A 2 31.88 21.94 43.27
N GLU A 3 31.12 20.86 43.46
CA GLU A 3 31.63 19.56 43.90
C GLU A 3 30.52 18.50 43.78
N VAL A 4 30.87 17.32 43.28
CA VAL A 4 30.11 16.07 43.38
C VAL A 4 30.82 15.23 44.42
N GLN A 5 30.11 14.59 45.37
CA GLN A 5 30.47 13.39 46.16
C GLN A 5 29.27 12.96 47.06
N PRO A 6 29.22 11.73 47.64
CA PRO A 6 29.45 10.42 47.05
C PRO A 6 28.41 9.34 47.47
N VAL A 7 28.63 8.14 46.94
CA VAL A 7 27.88 6.86 47.09
C VAL A 7 27.95 6.28 48.52
N ALA A 8 26.85 5.72 49.01
CA ALA A 8 26.78 4.94 50.25
C ALA A 8 26.77 3.43 49.97
N THR A 9 27.77 2.74 50.52
CA THR A 9 27.92 1.29 50.58
C THR A 9 27.22 0.77 51.84
N ALA A 10 26.39 -0.28 51.74
CA ALA A 10 25.86 -1.00 52.89
C ALA A 10 26.36 -2.45 52.88
N HIS A 11 27.02 -2.82 53.96
CA HIS A 11 27.60 -4.12 54.25
C HIS A 11 26.79 -4.84 55.34
N LEU A 12 26.87 -6.18 55.30
CA LEU A 12 26.67 -7.17 56.37
C LEU A 12 25.24 -7.63 56.67
N ARG A 13 25.01 -8.95 56.61
CA ARG A 13 25.23 -9.86 57.75
C ARG A 13 25.34 -11.32 57.30
N ARG A 14 26.27 -12.02 57.94
CA ARG A 14 26.45 -13.49 57.93
C ARG A 14 25.44 -14.10 58.91
N ASP A 15 24.92 -15.26 58.57
CA ASP A 15 24.50 -16.25 59.56
C ASP A 15 25.21 -17.58 59.27
N GLU A 16 25.95 -18.03 60.28
CA GLU A 16 26.62 -19.32 60.35
C GLU A 16 25.68 -20.30 61.07
N THR A 17 25.43 -21.48 60.51
CA THR A 17 25.20 -22.68 61.33
C THR A 17 25.85 -23.88 60.66
N GLY A 18 26.80 -24.48 61.38
CA GLY A 18 27.56 -25.63 60.93
C GLY A 18 26.85 -26.94 61.19
N HIS A 19 27.14 -27.93 60.34
CA HIS A 19 27.03 -29.36 60.66
C HIS A 19 28.28 -30.07 60.12
N ARG A 20 29.07 -30.65 61.04
CA ARG A 20 30.25 -31.47 60.75
C ARG A 20 29.82 -32.83 60.23
N ARG A 21 30.41 -33.31 59.13
CA ARG A 21 30.71 -34.75 58.94
C ARG A 21 31.76 -35.04 57.85
N ARG A 22 32.87 -35.59 58.34
CA ARG A 22 33.80 -36.57 57.72
C ARG A 22 34.46 -36.23 56.37
N VAL A 23 35.74 -35.88 56.47
CA VAL A 23 36.72 -35.85 55.36
C VAL A 23 36.92 -37.26 54.81
N ARG A 24 36.59 -37.46 53.53
CA ARG A 24 37.15 -38.52 52.69
C ARG A 24 37.93 -37.84 51.57
N ARG A 25 39.24 -38.12 51.50
CA ARG A 25 40.12 -37.70 50.41
C ARG A 25 39.83 -38.57 49.19
N LEU A 26 39.54 -37.95 48.05
CA LEU A 26 39.57 -38.56 46.70
C LEU A 26 39.90 -37.45 45.67
N PRO A 27 40.47 -37.82 44.51
CA PRO A 27 41.57 -37.11 43.86
C PRO A 27 41.15 -35.88 43.06
N LEU A 28 42.13 -35.01 42.77
CA LEU A 28 42.01 -33.91 41.81
C LEU A 28 41.50 -34.47 40.46
N VAL A 29 40.23 -34.19 40.14
CA VAL A 29 39.71 -34.24 38.78
C VAL A 29 39.76 -32.82 38.25
N ALA A 30 40.49 -32.60 37.15
CA ALA A 30 40.51 -31.33 36.45
C ALA A 30 39.09 -30.97 36.01
N VAL A 31 38.49 -29.96 36.62
CA VAL A 31 37.22 -29.38 36.16
C VAL A 31 37.54 -28.48 34.97
N GLY A 32 37.39 -29.03 33.76
CA GLY A 32 37.16 -28.22 32.57
C GLY A 32 35.82 -27.50 32.74
N ALA A 33 35.84 -26.17 32.74
CA ALA A 33 34.63 -25.37 32.84
C ALA A 33 33.72 -25.62 31.63
N LEU A 34 32.59 -26.30 31.86
CA LEU A 34 31.52 -26.42 30.88
C LEU A 34 30.66 -25.16 30.96
N VAL A 35 30.97 -24.16 30.13
CA VAL A 35 30.06 -23.05 29.88
C VAL A 35 28.93 -23.58 29.00
N ALA A 36 27.81 -23.96 29.62
CA ALA A 36 26.58 -24.23 28.88
C ALA A 36 26.00 -22.89 28.41
N ALA A 37 26.40 -22.45 27.21
CA ALA A 37 25.72 -21.36 26.52
C ALA A 37 24.34 -21.88 26.05
N THR A 38 23.29 -21.55 26.79
CA THR A 38 21.92 -21.66 26.28
C THR A 38 21.76 -20.65 25.15
N ALA A 39 21.98 -21.09 23.92
CA ALA A 39 21.61 -20.33 22.75
C ALA A 39 20.09 -20.13 22.76
N VAL A 40 19.65 -18.91 23.02
CA VAL A 40 18.28 -18.51 22.69
C VAL A 40 18.19 -18.59 21.18
N ALA A 41 17.57 -19.65 20.67
CA ALA A 41 17.25 -19.76 19.25
C ALA A 41 16.20 -18.70 18.93
N LEU A 42 16.67 -17.53 18.49
CA LEU A 42 15.82 -16.63 17.71
C LEU A 42 15.28 -17.44 16.53
N PRO A 43 14.00 -17.29 16.14
CA PRO A 43 13.50 -17.94 14.94
C PRO A 43 14.42 -17.57 13.79
N GLN A 44 15.21 -18.53 13.33
CA GLN A 44 16.03 -18.36 12.16
C GLN A 44 15.04 -18.34 11.01
N PHE A 45 14.88 -17.18 10.37
CA PHE A 45 14.35 -17.12 9.02
C PHE A 45 15.35 -17.84 8.12
N THR A 46 15.31 -19.17 8.11
CA THR A 46 15.95 -19.96 7.07
C THR A 46 15.23 -19.58 5.79
N PRO A 47 15.87 -18.89 4.84
CA PRO A 47 15.29 -18.74 3.51
C PRO A 47 14.99 -20.15 3.02
N ASP A 48 13.75 -20.37 2.61
CA ASP A 48 13.32 -21.63 2.03
C ASP A 48 14.38 -22.08 1.00
N ALA A 49 14.93 -23.29 1.15
CA ALA A 49 16.03 -23.78 0.34
C ALA A 49 15.64 -24.00 -1.14
N LYS A 50 14.37 -23.75 -1.49
CA LYS A 50 14.00 -23.31 -2.84
C LYS A 50 14.40 -21.85 -3.00
N ALA A 51 15.69 -21.59 -3.13
CA ALA A 51 16.21 -20.25 -3.39
C ALA A 51 15.51 -19.68 -4.62
N ALA A 52 14.69 -18.65 -4.42
CA ALA A 52 14.14 -17.88 -5.52
C ALA A 52 15.32 -17.33 -6.34
N THR A 53 15.32 -17.57 -7.63
CA THR A 53 16.38 -17.11 -8.54
C THR A 53 16.17 -15.66 -9.02
N THR A 54 15.06 -15.04 -8.63
CA THR A 54 14.64 -13.70 -9.06
C THR A 54 14.15 -12.87 -7.89
N LEU A 55 14.19 -11.55 -8.04
CA LEU A 55 13.68 -10.61 -7.03
C LEU A 55 12.21 -10.90 -6.70
N ARG A 56 11.36 -11.11 -7.71
CA ARG A 56 9.94 -11.45 -7.50
C ARG A 56 9.73 -12.76 -6.80
N GLY A 57 10.54 -13.79 -7.06
CA GLY A 57 10.42 -15.07 -6.34
C GLY A 57 10.67 -14.90 -4.84
N TYR A 58 11.64 -14.07 -4.45
CA TYR A 58 11.88 -13.75 -3.03
C TYR A 58 10.72 -12.97 -2.40
N ALA A 59 10.11 -12.08 -3.17
CA ALA A 59 8.99 -11.26 -2.74
C ALA A 59 7.69 -12.08 -2.61
N ASP A 60 7.41 -12.95 -3.58
CA ASP A 60 6.25 -13.84 -3.60
C ASP A 60 6.28 -14.80 -2.40
N GLY A 61 7.44 -15.39 -2.08
CA GLY A 61 7.62 -16.24 -0.89
C GLY A 61 7.42 -15.52 0.45
N ARG A 62 7.32 -14.19 0.44
CA ARG A 62 7.05 -13.35 1.63
C ARG A 62 5.70 -12.63 1.54
N GLY A 63 4.93 -12.85 0.48
CA GLY A 63 3.66 -12.16 0.25
C GLY A 63 3.81 -10.65 0.04
N VAL A 64 4.98 -10.16 -0.41
CA VAL A 64 5.23 -8.73 -0.66
C VAL A 64 5.38 -8.44 -2.15
N LYS A 65 5.14 -7.18 -2.53
CA LYS A 65 5.34 -6.69 -3.90
C LYS A 65 6.73 -6.05 -4.03
N ILE A 66 7.45 -6.44 -5.08
CA ILE A 66 8.66 -5.77 -5.57
C ILE A 66 8.38 -5.31 -7.01
N GLY A 67 8.58 -4.02 -7.26
CA GLY A 67 8.14 -3.44 -8.53
C GLY A 67 9.06 -2.38 -9.11
N ALA A 68 8.72 -1.99 -10.33
CA ALA A 68 9.43 -0.95 -11.10
C ALA A 68 8.44 0.10 -11.63
N ALA A 69 8.91 1.33 -11.77
CA ALA A 69 8.21 2.35 -12.54
C ALA A 69 8.53 2.13 -14.03
N VAL A 70 7.50 2.13 -14.87
CA VAL A 70 7.60 1.75 -16.28
C VAL A 70 7.06 2.87 -17.16
N GLY A 71 7.92 3.35 -18.07
CA GLY A 71 7.54 4.26 -19.14
C GLY A 71 6.97 3.49 -20.34
N ASP A 72 6.02 4.11 -21.05
CA ASP A 72 5.35 3.48 -22.20
C ASP A 72 6.29 3.23 -23.40
N GLY A 73 7.29 4.10 -23.61
CA GLY A 73 8.35 3.89 -24.61
C GLY A 73 9.13 2.59 -24.37
N PRO A 74 9.88 2.46 -23.26
CA PRO A 74 10.60 1.23 -22.94
C PRO A 74 9.73 -0.03 -22.94
N LEU A 75 8.47 0.07 -22.49
CA LEU A 75 7.53 -1.05 -22.51
C LEU A 75 7.23 -1.56 -23.93
N THR A 76 7.24 -0.67 -24.94
CA THR A 76 6.83 -1.00 -26.31
C THR A 76 8.00 -1.21 -27.26
N SER A 77 9.18 -0.68 -26.96
CA SER A 77 10.32 -0.68 -27.90
C SER A 77 11.59 -1.32 -27.38
N ASP A 78 11.67 -1.69 -26.10
CA ASP A 78 12.88 -2.28 -25.51
C ASP A 78 12.59 -3.70 -24.97
N SER A 79 12.99 -4.70 -25.75
CA SER A 79 12.85 -6.11 -25.38
C SER A 79 13.78 -6.53 -24.23
N GLY A 80 14.91 -5.85 -24.06
CA GLY A 80 15.82 -6.07 -22.93
C GLY A 80 15.20 -5.56 -21.63
N HIS A 81 14.58 -4.38 -21.68
CA HIS A 81 13.84 -3.80 -20.56
C HIS A 81 12.69 -4.72 -20.11
N THR A 82 11.84 -5.15 -21.05
CA THR A 82 10.70 -6.04 -20.73
C THR A 82 11.14 -7.41 -20.24
N ALA A 83 12.20 -8.01 -20.81
CA ALA A 83 12.74 -9.26 -20.32
C ALA A 83 13.20 -9.20 -18.85
N VAL A 84 13.81 -8.10 -18.42
CA VAL A 84 14.17 -7.90 -17.01
C VAL A 84 12.94 -7.61 -16.17
N LEU A 85 12.04 -6.77 -16.66
CA LEU A 85 10.79 -6.40 -15.97
C LEU A 85 9.98 -7.64 -15.58
N ASP A 86 9.77 -8.54 -16.54
CA ASP A 86 8.90 -9.70 -16.40
C ASP A 86 9.53 -10.78 -15.52
N ARG A 87 10.85 -10.93 -15.60
CA ARG A 87 11.63 -11.88 -14.81
C ARG A 87 11.73 -11.46 -13.34
N GLU A 88 12.00 -10.18 -13.07
CA GLU A 88 12.40 -9.73 -11.74
C GLU A 88 11.27 -9.12 -10.91
N PHE A 89 10.20 -8.60 -11.51
CA PHE A 89 9.20 -7.83 -10.76
C PHE A 89 7.80 -8.47 -10.80
N ASN A 90 7.09 -8.40 -9.67
CA ASN A 90 5.70 -8.82 -9.53
C ASN A 90 4.72 -7.64 -9.38
N SER A 91 5.20 -6.41 -9.62
CA SER A 91 4.41 -5.19 -9.56
C SER A 91 4.96 -4.12 -10.48
N VAL A 92 4.09 -3.31 -11.07
CA VAL A 92 4.46 -2.16 -11.90
C VAL A 92 3.69 -0.90 -11.53
N THR A 93 4.31 0.24 -11.80
CA THR A 93 3.68 1.57 -11.68
C THR A 93 3.90 2.32 -13.00
N ALA A 94 2.85 2.91 -13.56
CA ALA A 94 3.01 3.79 -14.71
C ALA A 94 3.84 5.02 -14.32
N GLU A 95 4.99 5.22 -14.95
CA GLU A 95 5.86 6.36 -14.62
C GLU A 95 5.14 7.69 -14.91
N ASN A 96 4.48 7.78 -16.06
CA ASN A 96 3.81 9.00 -16.53
C ASN A 96 2.43 8.75 -17.15
N ALA A 97 2.18 7.57 -17.74
CA ALA A 97 0.98 7.31 -18.54
C ALA A 97 -0.35 7.47 -17.78
N MET A 98 -0.32 7.41 -16.45
CA MET A 98 -1.50 7.64 -15.61
C MET A 98 -1.57 9.05 -15.03
N LYS A 99 -0.58 9.94 -15.22
CA LYS A 99 -0.65 11.31 -14.70
C LYS A 99 -1.57 12.19 -15.53
N TRP A 100 -2.00 13.31 -14.95
CA TRP A 100 -3.07 14.16 -15.49
C TRP A 100 -2.82 14.64 -16.93
N ASP A 101 -1.63 15.16 -17.23
CA ASP A 101 -1.27 15.68 -18.55
C ASP A 101 -1.30 14.62 -19.65
N ALA A 102 -0.80 13.42 -19.36
CA ALA A 102 -0.80 12.29 -20.29
C ALA A 102 -2.19 11.68 -20.45
N LEU A 103 -2.95 11.58 -19.36
CA LEU A 103 -4.18 10.82 -19.30
C LEU A 103 -5.42 11.63 -19.69
N GLU A 104 -5.49 12.91 -19.32
CA GLU A 104 -6.60 13.83 -19.66
C GLU A 104 -6.05 15.13 -20.26
N PRO A 105 -5.39 15.06 -21.43
CA PRO A 105 -4.73 16.23 -22.05
C PRO A 105 -5.72 17.33 -22.43
N THR A 106 -6.98 16.98 -22.67
CA THR A 106 -8.11 17.91 -22.89
C THR A 106 -9.24 17.53 -21.95
N ARG A 107 -9.93 18.51 -21.38
CA ARG A 107 -11.00 18.28 -20.40
C ARG A 107 -12.04 17.29 -20.92
N GLY A 108 -12.25 16.19 -20.20
CA GLY A 108 -13.19 15.13 -20.54
C GLY A 108 -12.74 14.19 -21.68
N SER A 109 -11.60 14.44 -22.33
CA SER A 109 -11.04 13.59 -23.37
C SER A 109 -9.82 12.84 -22.84
N PHE A 110 -10.01 11.56 -22.55
CA PHE A 110 -9.00 10.72 -21.93
C PHE A 110 -8.21 9.93 -22.98
N ASN A 111 -6.88 9.92 -22.82
CA ASN A 111 -5.97 9.08 -23.59
C ASN A 111 -5.55 7.86 -22.76
N TRP A 112 -6.29 6.76 -22.90
CA TRP A 112 -6.05 5.53 -22.12
C TRP A 112 -4.94 4.64 -22.68
N ALA A 113 -4.50 4.85 -23.92
CA ALA A 113 -3.74 3.85 -24.67
C ALA A 113 -2.48 3.35 -23.93
N ALA A 114 -1.65 4.26 -23.41
CA ALA A 114 -0.43 3.91 -22.71
C ALA A 114 -0.70 3.26 -21.33
N ALA A 115 -1.70 3.74 -20.60
CA ALA A 115 -2.06 3.19 -19.30
C ALA A 115 -2.70 1.80 -19.43
N ASP A 116 -3.56 1.60 -20.42
CA ASP A 116 -4.17 0.31 -20.74
C ASP A 116 -3.11 -0.71 -21.18
N ARG A 117 -2.12 -0.30 -21.98
CA ARG A 117 -0.98 -1.16 -22.35
C ARG A 117 -0.23 -1.66 -21.12
N LEU A 118 0.10 -0.78 -20.18
CA LEU A 118 0.78 -1.19 -18.95
C LEU A 118 -0.07 -2.19 -18.15
N VAL A 119 -1.37 -1.91 -17.98
CA VAL A 119 -2.26 -2.78 -17.22
C VAL A 119 -2.42 -4.16 -17.89
N ALA A 120 -2.53 -4.18 -19.22
CA ALA A 120 -2.58 -5.42 -19.99
C ALA A 120 -1.27 -6.21 -19.89
N HIS A 121 -0.12 -5.54 -20.02
CA HIS A 121 1.19 -6.16 -19.84
C HIS A 121 1.34 -6.77 -18.45
N ALA A 122 0.99 -6.02 -17.41
CA ALA A 122 1.06 -6.48 -16.02
C ALA A 122 0.20 -7.73 -15.81
N SER A 123 -1.04 -7.71 -16.34
CA SER A 123 -1.94 -8.87 -16.28
C SER A 123 -1.36 -10.09 -16.98
N ALA A 124 -0.73 -9.93 -18.15
CA ALA A 124 -0.14 -11.03 -18.90
C ALA A 124 1.07 -11.67 -18.19
N HIS A 125 1.76 -10.92 -17.32
CA HIS A 125 3.00 -11.35 -16.64
C HIS A 125 2.82 -11.58 -15.14
N ASN A 126 1.58 -11.74 -14.67
CA ASN A 126 1.22 -11.95 -13.26
C ASN A 126 1.80 -10.86 -12.34
N GLN A 127 1.73 -9.60 -12.77
CA GLN A 127 2.18 -8.44 -12.02
C GLN A 127 0.97 -7.65 -11.49
N GLY A 128 1.08 -7.14 -10.27
CA GLY A 128 0.12 -6.16 -9.75
C GLY A 128 0.37 -4.77 -10.33
N VAL A 129 -0.67 -3.93 -10.41
CA VAL A 129 -0.52 -2.53 -10.80
C VAL A 129 -0.76 -1.61 -9.61
N ARG A 130 0.20 -0.72 -9.35
CA ARG A 130 0.02 0.46 -8.49
C ARG A 130 -0.28 1.66 -9.38
N GLY A 131 -1.44 2.27 -9.16
CA GLY A 131 -1.86 3.46 -9.88
C GLY A 131 -1.22 4.72 -9.32
N HIS A 132 -0.61 5.52 -10.19
CA HIS A 132 0.09 6.75 -9.83
C HIS A 132 -0.24 7.85 -10.84
N THR A 133 -0.88 8.96 -10.48
CA THR A 133 -1.49 9.37 -9.20
C THR A 133 -2.82 10.07 -9.51
N LEU A 134 -3.71 10.23 -8.53
CA LEU A 134 -5.05 10.80 -8.75
C LEU A 134 -5.09 12.32 -8.54
N ALA A 135 -4.36 12.86 -7.56
CA ALA A 135 -4.25 14.29 -7.29
C ALA A 135 -2.79 14.65 -6.98
N TRP A 136 -2.20 15.53 -7.79
CA TRP A 136 -0.81 15.98 -7.62
C TRP A 136 -0.67 17.43 -8.05
N TYR A 137 0.36 18.13 -7.57
CA TYR A 137 0.58 19.53 -7.95
C TYR A 137 1.27 19.68 -9.32
N ALA A 138 1.97 18.64 -9.78
CA ALA A 138 2.73 18.64 -11.01
C ALA A 138 2.02 17.87 -12.13
N GLN A 139 2.53 18.01 -13.36
CA GLN A 139 2.02 17.34 -14.56
C GLN A 139 0.51 17.52 -14.77
N LEU A 140 0.02 18.74 -14.51
CA LEU A 140 -1.34 19.14 -14.79
C LEU A 140 -1.44 19.63 -16.26
N PRO A 141 -2.48 19.24 -17.01
CA PRO A 141 -2.70 19.74 -18.35
C PRO A 141 -2.99 21.25 -18.32
N SER A 142 -2.69 21.92 -19.43
CA SER A 142 -2.81 23.39 -19.54
C SER A 142 -4.23 23.89 -19.23
N TRP A 143 -5.26 23.16 -19.68
CA TRP A 143 -6.67 23.52 -19.44
C TRP A 143 -7.03 23.54 -17.95
N LEU A 144 -6.38 22.68 -17.15
CA LEU A 144 -6.62 22.61 -15.71
C LEU A 144 -5.79 23.65 -14.97
N LYS A 145 -4.49 23.74 -15.31
CA LYS A 145 -3.55 24.66 -14.67
C LYS A 145 -3.93 26.13 -14.88
N ASN A 146 -4.38 26.47 -16.09
CA ASN A 146 -4.69 27.85 -16.48
C ASN A 146 -6.20 28.15 -16.47
N GLY A 147 -7.03 27.17 -16.11
CA GLY A 147 -8.47 27.33 -16.09
C GLY A 147 -8.94 28.21 -14.92
N ASN A 148 -9.86 29.15 -15.19
CA ASN A 148 -10.44 30.00 -14.17
C ASN A 148 -11.68 29.34 -13.54
N PHE A 149 -11.46 28.30 -12.74
CA PHE A 149 -12.54 27.58 -12.07
C PHE A 149 -12.89 28.20 -10.72
N SER A 150 -14.19 28.19 -10.40
CA SER A 150 -14.64 28.31 -9.01
C SER A 150 -14.23 27.07 -8.19
N ALA A 151 -14.26 27.19 -6.86
CA ALA A 151 -13.97 26.06 -5.98
C ALA A 151 -14.92 24.88 -6.22
N SER A 152 -16.21 25.15 -6.46
CA SER A 152 -17.22 24.10 -6.73
C SER A 152 -16.96 23.36 -8.04
N GLU A 153 -16.63 24.08 -9.10
CA GLU A 153 -16.29 23.49 -10.39
C GLU A 153 -15.02 22.65 -10.31
N LEU A 154 -13.96 23.17 -9.67
CA LEU A 154 -12.71 22.42 -9.51
C LEU A 154 -12.89 21.17 -8.65
N ASN A 155 -13.72 21.26 -7.60
CA ASN A 155 -14.09 20.10 -6.77
C ASN A 155 -14.83 19.03 -7.60
N THR A 156 -15.72 19.45 -8.50
CA THR A 156 -16.44 18.55 -9.42
C THR A 156 -15.49 17.92 -10.44
N ILE A 157 -14.54 18.69 -10.99
CA ILE A 157 -13.51 18.21 -11.91
C ILE A 157 -12.66 17.13 -11.24
N LEU A 158 -12.14 17.41 -10.03
CA LEU A 158 -11.31 16.46 -9.30
C LEU A 158 -12.09 15.18 -8.97
N LYS A 159 -13.33 15.31 -8.46
CA LYS A 159 -14.20 14.17 -8.18
C LYS A 159 -14.45 13.32 -9.43
N GLY A 160 -14.74 13.96 -10.56
CA GLY A 160 -14.97 13.31 -11.84
C GLY A 160 -13.74 12.54 -12.32
N HIS A 161 -12.56 13.17 -12.31
CA HIS A 161 -11.31 12.53 -12.71
C HIS A 161 -11.00 11.30 -11.86
N ILE A 162 -11.14 11.41 -10.53
CA ILE A 162 -10.96 10.29 -9.60
C ILE A 162 -11.93 9.16 -9.90
N GLY A 163 -13.23 9.47 -10.01
CA GLY A 163 -14.27 8.48 -10.28
C GLY A 163 -14.05 7.74 -11.61
N THR A 164 -13.77 8.47 -12.68
CA THR A 164 -13.50 7.90 -14.01
C THR A 164 -12.29 6.98 -14.00
N LYS A 165 -11.17 7.43 -13.43
CA LYS A 165 -9.91 6.70 -13.47
C LYS A 165 -9.91 5.47 -12.55
N VAL A 166 -10.38 5.62 -11.31
CA VAL A 166 -10.50 4.49 -10.37
C VAL A 166 -11.55 3.51 -10.87
N GLY A 167 -12.69 3.99 -11.36
CA GLY A 167 -13.74 3.14 -11.91
C GLY A 167 -13.29 2.32 -13.11
N ARG A 168 -12.53 2.90 -14.05
CA ARG A 168 -12.00 2.17 -15.22
C ARG A 168 -11.11 0.99 -14.83
N TYR A 169 -10.26 1.17 -13.82
CA TYR A 169 -9.28 0.17 -13.39
C TYR A 169 -9.70 -0.62 -12.14
N LYS A 170 -10.99 -0.60 -11.82
CA LYS A 170 -11.57 -1.39 -10.74
C LYS A 170 -11.16 -2.85 -10.84
N GLY A 171 -10.65 -3.42 -9.74
CA GLY A 171 -10.14 -4.79 -9.68
C GLY A 171 -8.80 -5.05 -10.39
N LYS A 172 -8.27 -4.09 -11.17
CA LYS A 172 -6.99 -4.24 -11.90
C LYS A 172 -5.83 -3.52 -11.22
N VAL A 173 -6.12 -2.50 -10.42
CA VAL A 173 -5.14 -1.73 -9.65
C VAL A 173 -5.31 -2.03 -8.17
N TYR A 174 -4.27 -2.56 -7.52
CA TYR A 174 -4.35 -2.98 -6.11
C TYR A 174 -4.18 -1.81 -5.14
N ALA A 175 -3.46 -0.75 -5.55
CA ALA A 175 -3.19 0.43 -4.75
C ALA A 175 -3.15 1.69 -5.62
N TRP A 176 -3.65 2.80 -5.07
CA TRP A 176 -3.60 4.12 -5.69
C TRP A 176 -2.83 5.09 -4.82
N ASP A 177 -1.93 5.85 -5.45
CA ASP A 177 -1.46 7.11 -4.89
C ASP A 177 -2.58 8.14 -5.10
N VAL A 178 -3.43 8.32 -4.10
CA VAL A 178 -4.62 9.19 -4.21
C VAL A 178 -4.22 10.65 -4.21
N VAL A 179 -3.36 11.06 -3.27
CA VAL A 179 -2.80 12.41 -3.22
C VAL A 179 -1.30 12.29 -3.13
N ASN A 180 -0.59 12.81 -4.12
CA ASN A 180 0.88 12.81 -4.14
C ASN A 180 1.42 14.16 -3.67
N GLU A 181 2.46 14.14 -2.83
CA GLU A 181 3.30 15.29 -2.45
C GLU A 181 2.52 16.56 -2.03
N ALA A 182 1.46 16.40 -1.24
CA ALA A 182 0.66 17.52 -0.72
C ALA A 182 1.45 18.48 0.18
N PHE A 183 2.60 18.04 0.72
CA PHE A 183 3.44 18.83 1.59
C PHE A 183 4.75 19.22 0.90
N SER A 184 5.27 20.39 1.27
CA SER A 184 6.61 20.86 0.94
C SER A 184 7.67 20.14 1.78
N GLY A 185 8.94 20.29 1.45
CA GLY A 185 10.04 19.63 2.17
C GLY A 185 10.19 20.07 3.64
N ASP A 186 9.64 21.23 4.00
CA ASP A 186 9.56 21.74 5.37
C ASP A 186 8.32 21.25 6.15
N GLY A 187 7.50 20.38 5.54
CA GLY A 187 6.26 19.85 6.12
C GLY A 187 5.06 20.79 6.02
N SER A 188 5.21 22.00 5.46
CA SER A 188 4.09 22.90 5.21
C SER A 188 3.18 22.38 4.08
N MET A 189 1.91 22.82 4.06
CA MET A 189 1.03 22.53 2.93
C MET A 189 1.60 23.17 1.66
N ARG A 190 1.77 22.37 0.61
CA ARG A 190 2.37 22.83 -0.65
C ARG A 190 1.44 23.80 -1.36
N GLY A 191 1.90 25.02 -1.60
CA GLY A 191 1.20 25.98 -2.46
C GLY A 191 1.00 25.43 -3.88
N SER A 192 -0.23 25.09 -4.23
CA SER A 192 -0.60 24.53 -5.54
C SER A 192 -2.07 24.80 -5.85
N LEU A 193 -2.52 24.42 -7.06
CA LEU A 193 -3.90 24.63 -7.51
C LEU A 193 -4.93 24.14 -6.47
N TRP A 194 -4.71 22.95 -5.92
CA TRP A 194 -5.68 22.27 -5.05
C TRP A 194 -5.91 22.98 -3.72
N PRO A 195 -4.93 23.13 -2.81
CA PRO A 195 -5.15 23.80 -1.54
C PRO A 195 -5.50 25.29 -1.71
N THR A 196 -5.01 25.96 -2.76
CA THR A 196 -5.35 27.37 -3.02
C THR A 196 -6.83 27.57 -3.36
N LYS A 197 -7.42 26.65 -4.13
CA LYS A 197 -8.83 26.76 -4.59
C LYS A 197 -9.82 25.99 -3.72
N LEU A 198 -9.40 24.87 -3.13
CA LEU A 198 -10.27 23.93 -2.41
C LEU A 198 -10.00 23.89 -0.89
N GLY A 199 -8.94 24.55 -0.41
CA GLY A 199 -8.46 24.36 0.96
C GLY A 199 -7.92 22.94 1.18
N THR A 200 -7.45 22.63 2.40
CA THR A 200 -6.83 21.33 2.73
C THR A 200 -7.82 20.15 2.73
N GLY A 201 -9.13 20.43 2.77
CA GLY A 201 -10.20 19.42 2.73
C GLY A 201 -10.22 18.58 1.45
N TYR A 202 -9.58 19.02 0.37
CA TYR A 202 -9.47 18.26 -0.88
C TYR A 202 -8.82 16.88 -0.67
N ILE A 203 -7.90 16.74 0.29
CA ILE A 203 -7.21 15.48 0.59
C ILE A 203 -8.22 14.44 1.08
N ALA A 204 -9.00 14.80 2.10
CA ALA A 204 -10.03 13.93 2.65
C ALA A 204 -11.11 13.59 1.60
N ASN A 205 -11.50 14.57 0.79
CA ASN A 205 -12.46 14.36 -0.28
C ASN A 205 -11.94 13.39 -1.35
N ALA A 206 -10.69 13.56 -1.81
CA ALA A 206 -10.07 12.67 -2.78
C ALA A 206 -10.00 11.23 -2.28
N LEU A 207 -9.62 11.02 -1.01
CA LEU A 207 -9.61 9.69 -0.36
C LEU A 207 -11.02 9.07 -0.32
N ARG A 208 -12.04 9.84 0.08
CA ARG A 208 -13.44 9.38 0.10
C ARG A 208 -13.94 9.00 -1.29
N TRP A 209 -13.65 9.79 -2.31
CA TRP A 209 -14.09 9.52 -3.67
C TRP A 209 -13.37 8.33 -4.30
N ALA A 210 -12.06 8.19 -4.07
CA ALA A 210 -11.32 7.02 -4.53
C ALA A 210 -11.84 5.74 -3.86
N HIS A 211 -12.14 5.79 -2.55
CA HIS A 211 -12.76 4.68 -1.85
C HIS A 211 -14.15 4.33 -2.41
N ALA A 212 -15.01 5.33 -2.63
CA ALA A 212 -16.35 5.12 -3.16
C ALA A 212 -16.37 4.56 -4.60
N ALA A 213 -15.32 4.82 -5.39
CA ALA A 213 -15.21 4.31 -6.76
C ALA A 213 -14.84 2.82 -6.83
N ASP A 214 -14.15 2.29 -5.81
CA ASP A 214 -13.84 0.84 -5.71
C ASP A 214 -13.93 0.33 -4.26
N PRO A 215 -15.16 0.18 -3.71
CA PRO A 215 -15.35 -0.31 -2.35
C PRO A 215 -14.91 -1.77 -2.21
N ALA A 216 -15.00 -2.57 -3.28
CA ALA A 216 -14.63 -3.98 -3.30
C ALA A 216 -13.12 -4.16 -3.05
N ALA A 217 -12.27 -3.34 -3.67
CA ALA A 217 -10.84 -3.36 -3.39
C ALA A 217 -10.52 -3.08 -1.91
N ASN A 218 -11.31 -2.23 -1.24
CA ASN A 218 -11.11 -1.97 0.18
C ASN A 218 -11.51 -3.17 1.06
N LEU A 219 -12.65 -3.79 0.77
CA LEU A 219 -13.09 -5.01 1.47
C LEU A 219 -12.06 -6.13 1.27
N LYS A 220 -11.54 -6.28 0.05
CA LYS A 220 -10.49 -7.25 -0.26
C LYS A 220 -9.23 -7.02 0.60
N ARG A 221 -8.82 -5.77 0.86
CA ARG A 221 -7.67 -5.49 1.72
C ARG A 221 -7.85 -5.97 3.15
N PHE A 222 -9.06 -5.88 3.71
CA PHE A 222 -9.33 -6.47 5.02
C PHE A 222 -9.26 -8.00 4.98
N SER A 223 -9.83 -8.61 3.94
CA SER A 223 -9.71 -10.05 3.72
C SER A 223 -8.26 -10.51 3.57
N ASP A 224 -7.43 -9.76 2.85
CA ASP A 224 -6.00 -10.06 2.65
C ASP A 224 -5.19 -9.95 3.96
N LEU A 225 -5.71 -9.27 4.99
CA LEU A 225 -5.14 -9.26 6.35
C LEU A 225 -5.57 -10.48 7.19
N GLY A 226 -6.31 -11.43 6.62
CA GLY A 226 -6.85 -12.59 7.32
C GLY A 226 -8.13 -12.30 8.10
N LEU A 227 -8.77 -11.14 7.88
CA LEU A 227 -10.05 -10.82 8.50
C LEU A 227 -11.19 -11.44 7.70
N GLU A 228 -12.14 -12.06 8.38
CA GLU A 228 -13.41 -12.41 7.76
C GLU A 228 -14.24 -11.14 7.54
N VAL A 229 -14.62 -10.87 6.29
CA VAL A 229 -15.41 -9.70 5.92
C VAL A 229 -16.82 -10.15 5.57
N SER A 230 -17.78 -9.78 6.40
CA SER A 230 -19.21 -10.03 6.17
C SER A 230 -19.96 -8.70 6.00
N VAL A 231 -20.83 -8.62 4.98
CA VAL A 231 -21.84 -7.55 4.89
C VAL A 231 -23.04 -8.00 5.69
N THR A 232 -23.21 -7.45 6.90
CA THR A 232 -24.29 -7.86 7.80
C THR A 232 -25.61 -7.13 7.54
N GLU A 233 -25.56 -5.97 6.88
CA GLU A 233 -26.71 -5.12 6.55
C GLU A 233 -26.41 -4.27 5.30
N LEU A 234 -27.40 -4.06 4.43
CA LEU A 234 -27.31 -3.19 3.25
C LEU A 234 -28.58 -2.35 3.13
N ASP A 235 -28.52 -1.10 3.62
CA ASP A 235 -29.61 -0.13 3.44
C ASP A 235 -29.66 0.39 2.00
N VAL A 236 -30.75 0.09 1.29
CA VAL A 236 -31.00 0.60 -0.05
C VAL A 236 -32.02 1.74 0.02
N ARG A 237 -31.61 2.94 -0.43
CA ARG A 237 -32.55 4.07 -0.57
C ARG A 237 -33.37 3.90 -1.85
N ILE A 238 -34.69 3.77 -1.70
CA ILE A 238 -35.63 3.71 -2.81
C ILE A 238 -36.44 5.02 -2.85
N PRO A 239 -36.55 5.71 -4.01
CA PRO A 239 -37.45 6.85 -4.16
C PRO A 239 -38.91 6.45 -3.90
N LEU A 240 -39.61 7.23 -3.09
CA LEU A 240 -41.04 7.01 -2.78
C LEU A 240 -41.92 8.06 -3.47
N PRO A 241 -43.15 7.68 -3.91
CA PRO A 241 -43.75 6.34 -3.81
C PRO A 241 -43.20 5.37 -4.87
N ALA A 242 -42.82 4.16 -4.45
CA ALA A 242 -42.34 3.14 -5.37
C ALA A 242 -43.52 2.50 -6.12
N SER A 243 -43.48 2.49 -7.46
CA SER A 243 -44.45 1.74 -8.26
C SER A 243 -44.15 0.24 -8.23
N SER A 244 -45.17 -0.60 -8.45
CA SER A 244 -45.00 -2.06 -8.54
C SER A 244 -44.04 -2.47 -9.67
N ALA A 245 -44.02 -1.72 -10.77
CA ALA A 245 -43.08 -1.92 -11.86
C ALA A 245 -41.63 -1.67 -11.43
N GLN A 246 -41.39 -0.61 -10.65
CA GLN A 246 -40.08 -0.27 -10.11
C GLN A 246 -39.57 -1.33 -9.14
N GLN A 247 -40.42 -1.74 -8.19
CA GLN A 247 -40.11 -2.83 -7.27
C GLN A 247 -39.77 -4.12 -8.02
N SER A 248 -40.54 -4.48 -9.06
CA SER A 248 -40.26 -5.69 -9.84
C SER A 248 -38.90 -5.67 -10.55
N ALA A 249 -38.40 -4.47 -10.90
CA ALA A 249 -37.09 -4.29 -11.51
C ALA A 249 -35.97 -4.32 -10.46
N ASP A 250 -36.18 -3.67 -9.32
CA ASP A 250 -35.23 -3.59 -8.20
C ASP A 250 -35.02 -4.96 -7.54
N TYR A 251 -36.05 -5.82 -7.49
CA TYR A 251 -35.98 -7.17 -6.92
C TYR A 251 -35.59 -8.26 -7.93
N LYS A 252 -35.22 -7.92 -9.18
CA LYS A 252 -34.68 -8.93 -10.07
C LYS A 252 -33.38 -9.47 -9.47
N PRO A 253 -33.28 -10.78 -9.18
CA PRO A 253 -32.03 -11.34 -8.70
C PRO A 253 -30.95 -11.06 -9.74
N ALA A 254 -29.92 -10.31 -9.34
CA ALA A 254 -28.72 -10.22 -10.14
C ALA A 254 -28.21 -11.65 -10.32
N SER A 255 -28.10 -12.12 -11.56
CA SER A 255 -27.42 -13.37 -11.85
C SER A 255 -25.95 -13.16 -11.47
N LEU A 256 -25.59 -13.52 -10.25
CA LEU A 256 -24.20 -13.64 -9.84
C LEU A 256 -23.63 -14.77 -10.69
N ASN A 257 -22.88 -14.42 -11.74
CA ASN A 257 -22.10 -15.38 -12.48
C ASN A 257 -20.91 -15.76 -11.57
N PRO A 258 -20.82 -17.00 -11.04
CA PRO A 258 -19.77 -17.35 -10.09
C PRO A 258 -18.38 -17.48 -10.74
N ASN A 259 -18.23 -17.10 -12.02
CA ASN A 259 -17.02 -17.26 -12.84
C ASN A 259 -16.47 -15.94 -13.42
N GLU A 260 -16.90 -14.77 -12.95
CA GLU A 260 -16.29 -13.45 -13.27
C GLU A 260 -15.70 -12.80 -12.02
#